data_AF-A0A538MRN0-F1
#
_entry.id   AF-A0A538MRN0-F1
#
_cell.length_a   1.000
_cell.length_b   1.000
_cell.length_c   1.000
_cell.angle_alpha   90.00
_cell.angle_beta   90.00
_cell.angle_gamma   90.00
#
_symmetry.space_group_name_H-M   'P 1'
#
loop_
_entity.id
_entity.type
_entity.pdbx_description
1 polymer ?
#
loop_
_entity_poly.entity_id
_entity_poly.type
_entity_poly.pdbx_seq_one_letter_code
_entity_poly.pdbx_strand_id
1 'polypeptide(L)' 'MVPTVSLEAVDAAELGELLGFVRVWLTVDHDLLDLSLRRFVGHPGYDVDRLRRDLDRFTFLLGGDDGEELFGSGGPR' A
#
# COMPACT_ATOMS: atom_id res chain seq x y z
N MET A 1 21.46 -3.50 16.22
CA MET A 1 20.71 -4.71 15.81
C MET A 1 19.24 -4.32 15.76
N VAL A 2 18.61 -4.45 14.61
CA VAL A 2 17.18 -4.13 14.45
C VAL A 2 16.40 -5.31 15.02
N PRO A 3 15.44 -5.11 15.95
CA PRO A 3 14.66 -6.21 16.50
C PRO A 3 13.82 -6.87 15.40
N THR A 4 13.79 -8.20 15.38
CA THR A 4 12.91 -8.95 14.49
C THR A 4 11.49 -8.90 15.04
N VAL A 5 10.55 -8.44 14.22
CA VAL A 5 9.11 -8.51 14.50
C VAL A 5 8.53 -9.68 13.72
N SER A 6 7.77 -10.55 14.38
CA SER A 6 7.01 -11.65 13.77
C SER A 6 5.53 -11.35 13.91
N LEU A 7 4.75 -11.65 12.87
CA LEU A 7 3.28 -11.53 12.86
C LEU A 7 2.69 -12.94 12.78
N GLU A 8 1.64 -13.19 13.56
CA GLU A 8 0.82 -14.38 13.37
C GLU A 8 0.00 -14.25 12.08
N ALA A 9 -0.40 -15.39 11.50
CA ALA A 9 -1.12 -15.38 10.22
C ALA A 9 -2.43 -14.58 10.27
N VAL A 10 -3.14 -14.61 11.41
CA VAL A 10 -4.37 -13.83 11.61
C VAL A 10 -4.08 -12.33 11.65
N ASP A 11 -3.03 -11.91 12.37
CA ASP A 11 -2.65 -10.50 12.47
C ASP A 11 -2.17 -9.97 11.10
N ALA A 12 -1.47 -10.80 10.33
CA ALA A 12 -1.05 -10.45 8.98
C ALA A 12 -2.24 -10.25 8.03
N ALA A 13 -3.26 -11.11 8.12
CA ALA A 13 -4.49 -10.98 7.34
C ALA A 13 -5.26 -9.70 7.71
N GLU A 14 -5.47 -9.44 9.00
CA GLU A 14 -6.14 -8.22 9.48
C GLU A 14 -5.40 -6.96 9.04
N LEU A 15 -4.07 -6.97 9.11
CA LEU A 15 -3.26 -5.86 8.63
C LEU A 15 -3.41 -5.68 7.12
N GLY A 16 -3.41 -6.76 6.34
CA GLY A 16 -3.64 -6.72 4.89
C GLY A 16 -4.98 -6.08 4.53
N GLU A 17 -6.06 -6.46 5.23
CA GLU A 17 -7.39 -5.88 5.07
C GLU A 17 -7.41 -4.38 5.39
N LEU A 18 -6.79 -3.97 6.50
CA LEU A 18 -6.71 -2.56 6.88
C LEU A 18 -5.94 -1.73 5.84
N LEU A 19 -4.82 -2.25 5.33
CA LEU A 19 -4.05 -1.59 4.28
C LEU A 19 -4.87 -1.46 2.99
N GLY A 20 -5.62 -2.50 2.62
CA GLY A 20 -6.55 -2.47 1.48
C GLY A 20 -7.66 -1.43 1.67
N PHE A 21 -8.24 -1.34 2.87
CA PHE A 21 -9.22 -0.30 3.21
C PHE A 21 -8.64 1.11 3.04
N VAL A 22 -7.45 1.37 3.58
CA VAL A 22 -6.77 2.68 3.43
C VAL A 22 -6.49 2.97 1.97
N ARG A 23 -6.01 1.98 1.21
CA ARG A 23 -5.72 2.11 -0.22
C ARG A 23 -6.94 2.52 -1.04
N VAL A 24 -8.12 1.94 -0.76
CA VAL A 24 -9.38 2.35 -1.40
C VAL A 24 -9.82 3.73 -0.92
N TRP A 25 -9.69 4.03 0.38
CA TRP A 25 -10.05 5.35 0.90
C TRP A 25 -9.26 6.49 0.22
N LEU A 26 -7.99 6.25 -0.11
CA LEU A 26 -7.15 7.21 -0.84
C LEU A 26 -7.68 7.58 -2.24
N THR A 27 -8.68 6.87 -2.80
CA THR A 27 -9.28 7.22 -4.09
C THR A 27 -10.43 8.22 -4.00
N VAL A 28 -10.98 8.46 -2.81
CA VAL A 28 -12.22 9.25 -2.65
C VAL A 28 -11.99 10.73 -2.93
N ASP A 29 -10.90 11.31 -2.39
CA ASP A 29 -10.55 12.73 -2.53
C ASP A 29 -9.08 12.87 -2.97
N HIS A 30 -8.71 12.22 -4.07
CA HIS A 30 -7.31 12.04 -4.49
C HIS A 30 -6.50 13.36 -4.52
N ASP A 31 -7.00 14.39 -5.20
CA ASP A 31 -6.29 15.67 -5.34
C ASP A 31 -6.07 16.37 -3.97
N LEU A 32 -7.07 16.31 -3.09
CA LEU A 32 -6.99 16.91 -1.75
C LEU A 32 -5.98 16.16 -0.89
N LEU A 33 -6.03 14.83 -0.93
CA LEU A 33 -5.13 13.96 -0.18
C LEU A 33 -3.69 14.07 -0.71
N ASP A 34 -3.50 14.19 -2.02
CA ASP A 34 -2.20 14.38 -2.65
C ASP A 34 -1.55 15.71 -2.25
N LEU A 35 -2.31 16.80 -2.30
CA LEU A 35 -1.84 18.10 -1.84
C LEU A 35 -1.46 18.07 -0.35
N SER A 36 -2.29 17.45 0.49
CA SER A 36 -2.03 17.28 1.92
C SER A 36 -0.76 16.47 2.18
N LEU A 37 -0.61 15.33 1.50
CA LEU A 37 0.55 14.44 1.63
C LEU A 37 1.84 15.12 1.17
N ARG A 38 1.84 15.79 0.02
CA ARG A 38 3.00 16.53 -0.48
C ARG A 38 3.44 17.63 0.49
N ARG A 39 2.47 18.33 1.09
CA ARG A 39 2.74 19.33 2.13
C ARG A 39 3.36 18.71 3.38
N PHE A 40 2.90 17.52 3.78
CA PHE A 40 3.43 16.79 4.93
C PHE A 40 4.85 16.27 4.68
N VAL A 41 5.09 15.63 3.53
CA VAL A 41 6.40 15.05 3.18
C VAL A 41 7.44 16.14 2.88
N GLY A 42 7.03 17.26 2.28
CA GLY A 42 7.93 18.36 1.92
C GLY A 42 8.87 18.04 0.75
N HIS A 43 8.65 16.94 0.03
CA HIS A 43 9.43 16.54 -1.15
C HIS A 43 8.50 16.08 -2.29
N PRO A 44 8.72 16.52 -3.55
CA PRO A 44 7.80 16.24 -4.67
C PRO A 44 7.76 14.77 -5.11
N GLY A 45 8.70 13.93 -4.65
CA GLY A 45 8.81 12.53 -5.08
C GLY A 45 7.88 11.52 -4.39
N TYR A 46 7.08 11.95 -3.41
CA TYR A 46 6.15 11.05 -2.70
C TYR A 46 4.73 11.62 -2.75
N ASP A 47 3.96 11.13 -3.73
CA ASP A 47 2.57 11.46 -3.97
C ASP A 47 1.63 10.33 -3.49
N VAL A 48 0.31 10.59 -3.55
CA VAL A 48 -0.68 9.58 -3.16
C VAL A 48 -0.57 8.31 -3.98
N ASP A 49 -0.19 8.39 -5.25
CA ASP A 49 -0.01 7.21 -6.10
C ASP A 49 1.21 6.37 -5.66
N ARG A 50 2.29 7.00 -5.19
CA ARG A 50 3.43 6.32 -4.59
C ARG A 50 3.02 5.63 -3.29
N LEU A 51 2.26 6.30 -2.43
CA LEU A 51 1.73 5.71 -1.21
C LEU A 51 0.83 4.50 -1.52
N ARG A 52 -0.08 4.62 -2.48
CA ARG A 52 -0.96 3.51 -2.90
C ARG A 52 -0.16 2.30 -3.37
N ARG A 53 0.89 2.49 -4.19
CA ARG A 53 1.78 1.38 -4.60
C ARG A 53 2.50 0.72 -3.44
N ASP A 54 2.90 1.50 -2.44
CA ASP A 54 3.52 0.94 -1.23
C ASP A 54 2.51 0.11 -0.44
N LEU A 55 1.27 0.57 -0.32
CA LEU A 55 0.17 -0.19 0.30
C LEU A 55 -0.10 -1.48 -0.47
N ASP A 56 -0.21 -1.44 -1.80
CA ASP A 56 -0.41 -2.61 -2.65
C ASP A 56 0.69 -3.66 -2.44
N ARG A 57 1.96 -3.21 -2.39
CA ARG A 57 3.10 -4.08 -2.12
C ARG A 57 3.02 -4.75 -0.75
N PHE A 58 2.62 -4.02 0.29
CA PHE A 58 2.52 -4.58 1.64
C PHE A 58 1.32 -5.52 1.78
N THR A 59 0.17 -5.19 1.20
CA THR A 59 -0.99 -6.09 1.14
C THR A 59 -0.64 -7.41 0.47
N PHE A 60 0.08 -7.37 -0.67
CA PHE A 60 0.59 -8.58 -1.33
C PHE A 60 1.56 -9.38 -0.45
N LEU A 61 2.53 -8.73 0.18
CA LEU A 61 3.51 -9.41 1.05
C LEU A 61 2.86 -10.07 2.28
N LEU A 62 1.69 -9.59 2.70
CA LEU A 62 0.90 -10.17 3.79
C LEU A 62 -0.07 -11.26 3.31
N GLY A 63 -0.15 -11.53 2.00
CA GLY A 63 -1.07 -12.51 1.41
C GLY A 63 -2.52 -12.02 1.30
N GLY A 64 -2.76 -10.71 1.39
CA GLY A 64 -4.09 -10.10 1.31
C GLY A 64 -4.57 -9.80 -0.11
N ASP A 65 -3.72 -9.98 -1.13
CA ASP A 65 -4.06 -9.87 -2.56
C ASP A 65 -3.17 -10.82 -3.38
N ASP A 66 -3.70 -11.30 -4.51
CA ASP A 66 -3.00 -12.22 -5.42
C ASP A 66 -1.91 -11.52 -6.26
N GLY A 67 -1.77 -10.19 -6.12
CA GLY A 67 -0.76 -9.37 -6.78
C GLY A 67 -1.10 -9.02 -8.23
N GLU A 68 -2.35 -9.22 -8.66
CA GLU A 68 -2.80 -8.90 -10.02
C GLU A 68 -2.56 -7.43 -10.37
N GLU A 69 -2.72 -6.51 -9.42
CA GLU A 69 -2.46 -5.09 -9.64
C GLU A 69 -0.96 -4.74 -9.65
N LEU A 70 -0.12 -5.55 -9.01
CA LEU A 70 1.34 -5.38 -9.02
C LEU A 70 1.98 -5.97 -10.29
N PHE A 71 1.40 -7.02 -10.87
CA PHE A 71 1.96 -7.80 -11.97
C PHE A 71 1.11 -7.82 -13.25
N GLY A 72 0.04 -7.02 -13.31
CA GLY A 72 -1.01 -7.07 -14.33
C GLY A 72 -0.54 -7.19 -15.79
N SER A 73 -0.99 -8.25 -16.46
CA SER A 73 -0.86 -8.56 -17.89
C SER A 73 0.57 -8.59 -18.48
N GLY A 74 1.57 -8.98 -17.68
CA GLY A 74 2.95 -9.16 -18.11
C GLY A 74 3.54 -10.54 -17.79
N GLY A 75 2.72 -11.58 -17.66
CA GLY A 75 3.22 -12.94 -17.44
C GLY A 75 4.20 -13.35 -18.56
N PRO A 76 5.28 -14.10 -18.24
CA PRO A 76 6.21 -14.56 -19.27
C PRO A 76 5.44 -15.45 -20.26
N ARG A 77 5.63 -15.19 -21.55
CA ARG A 77 5.27 -16.15 -22.60
C ARG A 77 6.08 -17.43 -22.45
#